data_AF-A0AAU4DV68-F1
#
_entry.id   AF-A0AAU4DV68-F1
#
_cell.length_a   1.000
_cell.length_b   1.000
_cell.length_c   1.000
_cell.angle_alpha   90.00
_cell.angle_beta   90.00
_cell.angle_gamma   90.00
#
_symmetry.space_group_name_H-M   'P 1'
#
loop_
_entity.id
_entity.type
_entity.pdbx_description
1 polymer ?
#
loop_
_entity_poly.entity_id
_entity_poly.type
_entity_poly.pdbx_seq_one_letter_code
_entity_poly.pdbx_strand_id
1 'polypeptide(L)'
;MSARTRGQGDLPWYRISRQWPVAVFNRALDGGTTPVPAVVASDPVDSGGQRGERGVGVASLGCALLSGMALLAATAPPVAAAPVEAVPVQARRADPSQTFTFTGAPQTLTVPAAAVVTITADGAGGADNTGTACSVTGAGGAGARVVTTLPQTTAPTTFTINVGGTGGKGCNGAGTPGAGGFNGGAPGGSYPASGFKFEGPGGGGASSISTGGSLLVVAGGGGAAGGTGAGSTGGNGGNGGTTPDATGGTAGTATGPGASPGQGGGGGSTSTSTGGAGGAAGTVPFCAVTNGGSGSGFSGATVGTGGTGGSFDGGCAATAVSAGGGGGGGYFAGGGGGSGAVNNTGTAAGGGGGGGGSSFATPTGTGTSYALSTLGTANHDGQVIISYTLPSLTITKTHTEDFTQGQDGTYTITVGNAVGAAPTTGAAVTVYDTLPAGLSADSISGTGWTCTLDILTCTRSDVLPAGSNYPPITLQVDVSCGAHAEVTNRATALGGGDTTSHTATDLTKITRHEHHERCERHDHW
;
A
#
# COMPACT_ATOMS: atom_id res chain seq x y z
N MET A 1 12.59 -63.14 -14.53
CA MET A 1 12.97 -62.30 -15.69
C MET A 1 11.89 -62.45 -16.76
N SER A 2 11.13 -61.39 -17.05
CA SER A 2 10.59 -61.18 -18.41
C SER A 2 10.03 -59.76 -18.54
N ALA A 3 10.64 -58.99 -19.44
CA ALA A 3 10.05 -57.83 -20.11
C ALA A 3 9.11 -58.38 -21.23
N ARG A 4 8.19 -57.66 -21.89
CA ARG A 4 8.23 -56.36 -22.58
C ARG A 4 6.85 -56.24 -23.27
N THR A 5 6.35 -55.05 -23.58
CA THR A 5 5.91 -54.63 -24.95
C THR A 5 5.43 -53.17 -25.00
N ARG A 6 5.65 -52.56 -26.18
CA ARG A 6 5.45 -51.15 -26.59
C ARG A 6 4.03 -50.93 -27.15
N GLY A 7 3.63 -49.65 -27.27
CA GLY A 7 2.66 -49.19 -28.27
C GLY A 7 2.46 -47.67 -28.24
N GLN A 8 2.57 -47.02 -29.40
CA GLN A 8 2.55 -45.58 -29.69
C GLN A 8 1.46 -45.34 -30.76
N GLY A 9 0.73 -44.22 -30.74
CA GLY A 9 0.04 -43.70 -31.94
C GLY A 9 -1.37 -43.09 -31.78
N ASP A 10 -1.47 -41.83 -32.20
CA ASP A 10 -2.54 -41.18 -32.99
C ASP A 10 -3.66 -40.30 -32.36
N LEU A 11 -3.71 -39.06 -32.89
CA LEU A 11 -4.73 -38.00 -32.78
C LEU A 11 -5.83 -38.19 -33.84
N PRO A 12 -7.01 -37.53 -33.69
CA PRO A 12 -7.39 -36.57 -34.74
C PRO A 12 -8.17 -35.32 -34.27
N TRP A 13 -8.28 -34.36 -35.21
CA TRP A 13 -8.88 -33.03 -35.15
C TRP A 13 -10.41 -33.00 -35.33
N TYR A 14 -11.09 -31.96 -34.80
CA TYR A 14 -12.31 -31.39 -35.41
C TYR A 14 -12.48 -29.88 -35.10
N ARG A 15 -12.80 -29.08 -36.13
CA ARG A 15 -13.30 -27.68 -36.07
C ARG A 15 -14.84 -27.71 -36.10
N ILE A 16 -15.54 -26.70 -35.57
CA ILE A 16 -16.64 -25.97 -36.25
C ILE A 16 -17.28 -24.85 -35.37
N SER A 17 -17.41 -23.69 -36.02
CA SER A 17 -18.34 -22.53 -35.97
C SER A 17 -19.01 -21.93 -34.71
N ARG A 18 -18.96 -20.58 -34.75
CA ARG A 18 -19.77 -19.52 -34.13
C ARG A 18 -21.30 -19.75 -34.14
N GLN A 19 -22.01 -19.23 -33.12
CA GLN A 19 -23.16 -18.31 -33.30
C GLN A 19 -23.64 -17.69 -31.96
N TRP A 20 -24.03 -16.42 -32.03
CA TRP A 20 -24.69 -15.60 -30.99
C TRP A 20 -26.16 -16.00 -30.81
N PRO A 21 -26.82 -15.47 -29.75
CA PRO A 21 -28.00 -14.68 -30.04
C PRO A 21 -28.03 -13.31 -29.33
N VAL A 22 -28.57 -12.35 -30.09
CA VAL A 22 -29.04 -11.03 -29.68
C VAL A 22 -30.54 -11.13 -29.37
N ALA A 23 -30.98 -10.50 -28.27
CA ALA A 23 -32.33 -9.92 -28.09
C ALA A 23 -32.41 -9.27 -26.70
N VAL A 24 -33.13 -8.18 -26.39
CA VAL A 24 -33.93 -7.19 -27.12
C VAL A 24 -34.14 -6.02 -26.13
N PHE A 25 -34.27 -4.81 -26.69
CA PHE A 25 -34.71 -3.52 -26.15
C PHE A 25 -35.52 -3.47 -24.83
N ASN A 26 -35.22 -2.45 -24.00
CA ASN A 26 -36.23 -1.42 -23.72
C ASN A 26 -35.62 -0.03 -23.46
N ARG A 27 -36.20 0.94 -24.15
CA ARG A 27 -35.94 2.38 -24.11
C ARG A 27 -37.03 3.01 -23.23
N ALA A 28 -36.65 3.89 -22.31
CA ALA A 28 -37.55 4.89 -21.74
C ALA A 28 -36.82 6.24 -21.72
N LEU A 29 -37.39 7.18 -22.47
CA LEU A 29 -37.12 8.62 -22.42
C LEU A 29 -38.11 9.23 -21.43
N ASP A 30 -37.64 10.22 -20.67
CA ASP A 30 -38.32 11.44 -20.18
C ASP A 30 -37.31 12.09 -19.22
N GLY A 31 -36.91 13.37 -19.25
CA GLY A 31 -37.55 14.59 -19.75
C GLY A 31 -37.58 15.60 -18.59
N GLY A 32 -36.97 16.79 -18.76
CA GLY A 32 -37.18 17.96 -17.86
C GLY A 32 -35.95 18.38 -17.02
N THR A 33 -35.11 19.31 -17.50
CA THR A 33 -35.17 20.79 -17.28
C THR A 33 -34.66 21.27 -15.92
N THR A 34 -33.55 22.01 -15.97
CA THR A 34 -33.00 22.89 -14.92
C THR A 34 -33.93 24.08 -14.64
N PRO A 35 -33.78 24.77 -13.48
CA PRO A 35 -32.96 25.98 -13.50
C PRO A 35 -32.16 26.29 -12.21
N VAL A 36 -31.15 27.15 -12.42
CA VAL A 36 -30.28 27.86 -11.45
C VAL A 36 -31.06 28.99 -10.74
N PRO A 37 -30.64 29.45 -9.54
CA PRO A 37 -30.13 30.83 -9.41
C PRO A 37 -28.83 30.90 -8.56
N ALA A 38 -27.78 31.61 -9.00
CA ALA A 38 -27.43 33.01 -8.68
C ALA A 38 -27.10 33.23 -7.19
N VAL A 39 -25.81 33.28 -6.80
CA VAL A 39 -24.95 34.49 -6.71
C VAL A 39 -25.66 35.69 -6.08
N VAL A 40 -25.32 35.97 -4.82
CA VAL A 40 -25.31 37.34 -4.26
C VAL A 40 -24.07 37.49 -3.39
N ALA A 41 -23.19 38.40 -3.80
CA ALA A 41 -22.18 39.00 -2.96
C ALA A 41 -22.73 40.32 -2.41
N SER A 42 -22.46 40.63 -1.14
CA SER A 42 -22.47 42.00 -0.64
C SER A 42 -21.58 42.10 0.61
N ASP A 43 -20.76 43.13 0.57
CA ASP A 43 -19.60 43.50 1.38
C ASP A 43 -19.94 44.15 2.75
N PRO A 44 -18.96 44.64 3.55
CA PRO A 44 -18.95 44.54 5.02
C PRO A 44 -19.43 45.79 5.76
N VAL A 45 -19.63 45.67 7.07
CA VAL A 45 -19.66 46.80 8.01
C VAL A 45 -18.81 46.50 9.25
N ASP A 46 -17.94 47.46 9.51
CA ASP A 46 -16.98 47.62 10.59
C ASP A 46 -17.65 48.19 11.85
N SER A 47 -17.20 47.78 13.04
CA SER A 47 -17.22 48.61 14.26
C SER A 47 -16.48 47.94 15.43
N GLY A 48 -15.21 48.35 15.62
CA GLY A 48 -14.84 49.20 16.76
C GLY A 48 -14.61 48.60 18.15
N GLY A 49 -13.35 48.71 18.61
CA GLY A 49 -12.98 49.00 20.01
C GLY A 49 -12.34 47.84 20.79
N GLN A 50 -11.27 47.98 21.59
CA GLN A 50 -10.31 49.05 21.88
C GLN A 50 -9.40 48.51 23.03
N ARG A 51 -8.19 49.07 23.15
CA ARG A 51 -7.18 48.98 24.25
C ARG A 51 -6.27 47.75 24.25
N GLY A 52 -4.94 47.86 24.38
CA GLY A 52 -4.10 49.03 24.63
C GLY A 52 -2.96 48.67 25.59
N GLU A 53 -1.74 48.72 25.07
CA GLU A 53 -0.46 49.07 25.72
C GLU A 53 0.10 48.17 26.85
N ARG A 54 1.36 47.74 26.70
CA ARG A 54 2.55 48.50 27.14
C ARG A 54 3.84 47.74 26.79
N GLY A 55 4.77 48.45 26.16
CA GLY A 55 6.18 48.03 26.05
C GLY A 55 7.05 48.82 27.02
N VAL A 56 8.16 48.19 27.46
CA VAL A 56 9.42 48.75 28.02
C VAL A 56 10.41 47.57 27.89
N GLY A 57 11.67 47.63 27.44
CA GLY A 57 12.62 48.73 27.26
C GLY A 57 13.90 48.44 28.07
N VAL A 58 14.97 48.03 27.36
CA VAL A 58 16.41 48.30 27.63
C VAL A 58 17.14 47.58 28.79
N ALA A 59 18.27 46.92 28.49
CA ALA A 59 19.63 47.31 28.91
C ALA A 59 20.64 46.14 28.95
N SER A 60 21.82 46.37 28.37
CA SER A 60 23.02 45.54 28.45
C SER A 60 23.85 45.85 29.70
N LEU A 61 24.67 44.89 30.14
CA LEU A 61 25.96 45.13 30.81
C LEU A 61 26.76 43.82 30.87
N GLY A 62 28.01 43.86 30.39
CA GLY A 62 28.99 42.79 30.54
C GLY A 62 29.91 43.00 31.74
N CYS A 63 30.63 41.94 32.13
CA CYS A 63 31.91 42.04 32.84
C CYS A 63 32.71 40.73 32.66
N ALA A 64 34.04 40.84 32.71
CA ALA A 64 35.05 39.94 32.14
C ALA A 64 35.83 39.09 33.17
N LEU A 65 36.87 38.40 32.66
CA LEU A 65 38.04 37.71 33.29
C LEU A 65 37.88 36.17 33.36
N LEU A 66 38.86 35.31 33.02
CA LEU A 66 40.33 35.38 33.14
C LEU A 66 41.09 34.57 32.05
N SER A 67 42.38 34.90 31.97
CA SER A 67 43.51 34.45 31.14
C SER A 67 43.96 32.99 31.23
N GLY A 68 44.52 32.48 30.11
CA GLY A 68 45.46 31.36 30.06
C GLY A 68 46.16 31.27 28.70
N MET A 69 47.38 31.83 28.58
CA MET A 69 48.24 31.67 27.40
C MET A 69 49.12 30.42 27.57
N ALA A 70 49.04 29.48 26.61
CA ALA A 70 49.98 28.39 26.45
C ALA A 70 50.68 28.51 25.08
N LEU A 71 52.01 28.48 25.13
CA LEU A 71 52.93 28.52 23.98
C LEU A 71 52.96 27.13 23.32
N LEU A 72 52.55 27.00 22.05
CA LEU A 72 52.82 25.80 21.23
C LEU A 72 53.34 26.18 19.84
N ALA A 73 54.35 25.45 19.41
CA ALA A 73 55.19 25.67 18.24
C ALA A 73 54.41 25.62 16.92
N ALA A 74 54.76 26.52 16.00
CA ALA A 74 54.27 26.54 14.63
C ALA A 74 54.96 25.44 13.79
N THR A 75 54.20 24.42 13.41
CA THR A 75 54.50 23.56 12.27
C THR A 75 53.51 23.88 11.15
N ALA A 76 54.02 24.14 9.95
CA ALA A 76 53.19 24.42 8.77
C ALA A 76 52.30 23.20 8.43
N PRO A 77 51.01 23.40 8.12
CA PRO A 77 50.18 22.29 7.69
C PRO A 77 50.62 21.81 6.30
N PRO A 78 50.55 20.51 6.00
CA PRO A 78 50.77 20.02 4.65
C PRO A 78 49.71 20.60 3.71
N VAL A 79 50.12 20.98 2.51
CA VAL A 79 49.21 21.41 1.43
C VAL A 79 48.23 20.26 1.17
N ALA A 80 47.00 20.41 1.64
CA ALA A 80 45.92 19.49 1.31
C ALA A 80 45.65 19.58 -0.18
N ALA A 81 45.71 18.45 -0.87
CA ALA A 81 45.25 18.33 -2.24
C ALA A 81 43.82 18.89 -2.35
N ALA A 82 43.56 19.68 -3.39
CA ALA A 82 42.23 20.18 -3.68
C ALA A 82 41.23 19.00 -3.70
N PRO A 83 40.07 19.11 -3.03
CA PRO A 83 39.09 18.05 -3.10
C PRO A 83 38.64 17.92 -4.55
N VAL A 84 38.71 16.70 -5.08
CA VAL A 84 37.99 16.32 -6.31
C VAL A 84 36.54 16.72 -6.07
N GLU A 85 36.02 17.65 -6.89
CA GLU A 85 34.65 18.09 -6.80
C GLU A 85 33.76 16.85 -7.02
N ALA A 86 33.16 16.37 -5.93
CA ALA A 86 32.24 15.25 -6.01
C ALA A 86 31.09 15.70 -6.91
N VAL A 87 30.93 15.06 -8.07
CA VAL A 87 29.73 15.19 -8.90
C VAL A 87 28.53 15.07 -7.97
N PRO A 88 27.64 16.08 -7.89
CA PRO A 88 26.54 16.02 -6.96
C PRO A 88 25.66 14.84 -7.38
N VAL A 89 25.73 13.75 -6.61
CA VAL A 89 24.72 12.70 -6.65
C VAL A 89 23.43 13.42 -6.30
N GLN A 90 22.57 13.67 -7.30
CA GLN A 90 21.27 14.27 -7.03
C GLN A 90 20.59 13.43 -5.97
N ALA A 91 20.37 14.04 -4.80
CA ALA A 91 19.73 13.39 -3.68
C ALA A 91 18.37 12.88 -4.17
N ARG A 92 18.23 11.55 -4.14
CA ARG A 92 17.02 10.83 -4.52
C ARG A 92 15.80 11.54 -3.92
N ARG A 93 14.80 11.86 -4.76
CA ARG A 93 13.47 12.22 -4.25
C ARG A 93 12.99 10.99 -3.46
N ALA A 94 12.76 11.14 -2.15
CA ALA A 94 12.27 10.04 -1.33
C ALA A 94 11.07 9.37 -2.01
N ASP A 95 11.03 8.04 -2.02
CA ASP A 95 9.93 7.30 -2.63
C ASP A 95 8.61 7.81 -2.07
N PRO A 96 7.64 8.20 -2.92
CA PRO A 96 6.36 8.67 -2.44
C PRO A 96 5.68 7.59 -1.60
N SER A 97 5.27 7.97 -0.39
CA SER A 97 4.52 7.12 0.53
C SER A 97 3.38 7.92 1.11
N GLN A 98 2.19 7.34 1.13
CA GLN A 98 1.00 7.95 1.69
C GLN A 98 0.27 6.98 2.62
N THR A 99 -0.06 7.48 3.80
CA THR A 99 -0.88 6.78 4.79
C THR A 99 -2.32 7.27 4.72
N PHE A 100 -3.25 6.32 4.69
CA PHE A 100 -4.68 6.50 4.70
C PHE A 100 -5.24 5.96 6.01
N THR A 101 -5.84 6.84 6.81
CA THR A 101 -6.54 6.49 8.04
C THR A 101 -8.04 6.35 7.77
N PHE A 102 -8.77 5.78 8.72
CA PHE A 102 -10.22 5.64 8.62
C PHE A 102 -10.92 7.01 8.56
N THR A 103 -11.90 7.12 7.65
CA THR A 103 -12.72 8.33 7.42
C THR A 103 -14.22 8.04 7.35
N GLY A 104 -14.63 6.77 7.38
CA GLY A 104 -16.01 6.36 7.11
C GLY A 104 -16.46 6.45 5.65
N ALA A 105 -15.56 6.77 4.71
CA ALA A 105 -15.85 6.92 3.29
C ALA A 105 -14.67 6.49 2.39
N PRO A 106 -14.91 6.15 1.11
CA PRO A 106 -13.85 5.84 0.17
C PRO A 106 -12.87 7.01 -0.04
N GLN A 107 -11.59 6.69 -0.17
CA GLN A 107 -10.49 7.60 -0.49
C GLN A 107 -9.84 7.20 -1.82
N THR A 108 -9.07 8.09 -2.44
CA THR A 108 -8.43 7.81 -3.74
C THR A 108 -6.98 8.26 -3.80
N LEU A 109 -6.15 7.49 -4.51
CA LEU A 109 -4.78 7.84 -4.86
C LEU A 109 -4.52 7.56 -6.33
N THR A 110 -3.98 8.53 -7.06
CA THR A 110 -3.50 8.29 -8.43
C THR A 110 -1.99 8.14 -8.41
N VAL A 111 -1.50 6.99 -8.87
CA VAL A 111 -0.08 6.73 -9.10
C VAL A 111 0.25 6.93 -10.58
N PRO A 112 1.45 7.44 -10.91
CA PRO A 112 1.88 7.59 -12.30
C PRO A 112 2.05 6.25 -13.01
N ALA A 113 2.22 6.29 -14.34
CA ALA A 113 2.72 5.16 -15.10
C ALA A 113 4.16 4.81 -14.68
N ALA A 114 4.62 3.61 -15.02
CA ALA A 114 5.92 3.07 -14.67
C ALA A 114 6.17 2.84 -13.16
N ALA A 115 5.15 3.01 -12.32
CA ALA A 115 5.27 2.88 -10.88
C ALA A 115 5.23 1.41 -10.45
N VAL A 116 6.18 0.99 -9.61
CA VAL A 116 6.07 -0.26 -8.84
C VAL A 116 5.47 0.11 -7.48
N VAL A 117 4.31 -0.45 -7.16
CA VAL A 117 3.48 -0.02 -6.02
C VAL A 117 3.51 -1.07 -4.92
N THR A 118 3.86 -0.68 -3.70
CA THR A 118 3.77 -1.51 -2.50
C THR A 118 2.58 -1.06 -1.66
N ILE A 119 1.71 -2.00 -1.31
CA ILE A 119 0.53 -1.78 -0.49
C ILE A 119 0.71 -2.53 0.82
N THR A 120 0.49 -1.82 1.94
CA THR A 120 0.26 -2.41 3.26
C THR A 120 -1.15 -2.06 3.68
N ALA A 121 -2.00 -3.05 3.91
CA ALA A 121 -3.37 -2.89 4.37
C ALA A 121 -3.57 -3.60 5.70
N ASP A 122 -4.15 -2.90 6.67
CA ASP A 122 -4.51 -3.38 7.99
C ASP A 122 -6.04 -3.29 8.13
N GLY A 123 -6.72 -4.42 8.26
CA GLY A 123 -8.17 -4.49 8.52
C GLY A 123 -8.49 -4.05 9.95
N ALA A 124 -9.72 -3.60 10.19
CA ALA A 124 -10.11 -3.15 11.53
C ALA A 124 -10.36 -4.32 12.49
N GLY A 125 -10.17 -4.07 13.78
CA GLY A 125 -10.57 -5.03 14.81
C GLY A 125 -12.07 -5.02 15.05
N GLY A 126 -12.60 -6.17 15.47
CA GLY A 126 -13.96 -6.27 15.98
C GLY A 126 -14.13 -5.50 17.28
N ALA A 127 -15.34 -5.06 17.56
CA ALA A 127 -15.62 -4.39 18.81
C ALA A 127 -15.73 -5.38 19.96
N ASP A 128 -15.39 -4.89 21.13
CA ASP A 128 -15.82 -5.45 22.39
C ASP A 128 -16.38 -4.35 23.29
N ASN A 129 -16.81 -4.74 24.48
CA ASN A 129 -17.46 -3.83 25.41
C ASN A 129 -16.45 -3.17 26.38
N THR A 130 -15.14 -3.24 26.12
CA THR A 130 -14.11 -2.64 26.99
C THR A 130 -14.34 -1.14 27.13
N GLY A 131 -14.22 -0.59 28.34
CA GLY A 131 -14.47 0.82 28.62
C GLY A 131 -15.96 1.22 28.59
N THR A 132 -16.87 0.25 28.59
CA THR A 132 -18.31 0.47 28.82
C THR A 132 -18.70 0.04 30.24
N ALA A 133 -19.97 0.20 30.58
CA ALA A 133 -20.50 -0.19 31.88
C ALA A 133 -20.73 -1.70 32.05
N CYS A 134 -20.35 -2.54 31.07
CA CYS A 134 -20.36 -3.99 31.21
C CYS A 134 -19.15 -4.42 32.06
N SER A 135 -19.42 -5.09 33.18
CA SER A 135 -18.40 -5.43 34.19
C SER A 135 -17.42 -6.52 33.75
N VAL A 136 -17.80 -7.32 32.76
CA VAL A 136 -16.98 -8.36 32.14
C VAL A 136 -17.24 -8.37 30.63
N THR A 137 -16.20 -8.61 29.83
CA THR A 137 -16.27 -8.57 28.36
C THR A 137 -15.38 -9.64 27.73
N GLY A 138 -15.86 -10.29 26.66
CA GLY A 138 -14.94 -10.99 25.75
C GLY A 138 -14.07 -9.97 25.00
N ALA A 139 -13.02 -10.43 24.34
CA ALA A 139 -12.15 -9.61 23.50
C ALA A 139 -12.58 -9.67 22.02
N GLY A 140 -12.55 -8.52 21.34
CA GLY A 140 -12.73 -8.45 19.89
C GLY A 140 -11.54 -9.09 19.16
N GLY A 141 -11.79 -9.71 18.01
CA GLY A 141 -10.73 -10.22 17.16
C GLY A 141 -9.96 -9.06 16.49
N ALA A 142 -8.67 -9.24 16.26
CA ALA A 142 -7.89 -8.28 15.48
C ALA A 142 -8.09 -8.50 13.97
N GLY A 143 -7.99 -7.44 13.18
CA GLY A 143 -7.96 -7.53 11.72
C GLY A 143 -6.66 -8.15 11.21
N ALA A 144 -6.63 -8.47 9.92
CA ALA A 144 -5.42 -8.95 9.26
C ALA A 144 -4.55 -7.78 8.77
N ARG A 145 -3.28 -8.07 8.52
CA ARG A 145 -2.34 -7.22 7.79
C ARG A 145 -1.93 -7.94 6.52
N VAL A 146 -2.08 -7.27 5.38
CA VAL A 146 -1.70 -7.75 4.05
C VAL A 146 -0.68 -6.80 3.47
N VAL A 147 0.48 -7.33 3.09
CA VAL A 147 1.50 -6.58 2.34
C VAL A 147 1.66 -7.24 0.98
N THR A 148 1.68 -6.48 -0.10
CA THR A 148 1.99 -6.99 -1.45
C THR A 148 2.56 -5.89 -2.33
N THR A 149 3.37 -6.27 -3.32
CA THR A 149 3.90 -5.38 -4.35
C THR A 149 3.23 -5.69 -5.69
N LEU A 150 2.53 -4.71 -6.25
CA LEU A 150 1.86 -4.83 -7.54
C LEU A 150 2.86 -4.78 -8.71
N PRO A 151 2.51 -5.38 -9.86
CA PRO A 151 3.25 -5.17 -11.10
C PRO A 151 3.36 -3.70 -11.46
N GLN A 152 4.40 -3.38 -12.24
CA GLN A 152 4.63 -2.02 -12.71
C GLN A 152 3.42 -1.50 -13.50
N THR A 153 2.97 -0.28 -13.19
CA THR A 153 1.83 0.34 -13.87
C THR A 153 2.20 0.69 -15.31
N THR A 154 1.29 0.45 -16.25
CA THR A 154 1.46 0.81 -17.67
C THR A 154 0.90 2.18 -18.01
N ALA A 155 -0.01 2.70 -17.18
CA ALA A 155 -0.66 3.99 -17.30
C ALA A 155 -0.89 4.59 -15.90
N PRO A 156 -1.16 5.90 -15.79
CA PRO A 156 -1.62 6.49 -14.54
C PRO A 156 -2.81 5.70 -14.01
N THR A 157 -2.71 5.22 -12.78
CA THR A 157 -3.68 4.30 -12.19
C THR A 157 -4.27 4.92 -10.93
N THR A 158 -5.59 5.04 -10.88
CA THR A 158 -6.31 5.51 -9.70
C THR A 158 -6.76 4.32 -8.86
N PHE A 159 -6.31 4.28 -7.62
CA PHE A 159 -6.77 3.34 -6.61
C PHE A 159 -7.93 3.95 -5.82
N THR A 160 -8.94 3.13 -5.54
CA THR A 160 -9.95 3.41 -4.51
C THR A 160 -9.57 2.64 -3.26
N ILE A 161 -9.49 3.36 -2.13
CA ILE A 161 -9.05 2.87 -0.83
C ILE A 161 -10.22 2.98 0.14
N ASN A 162 -10.69 1.85 0.65
CA ASN A 162 -11.60 1.80 1.79
C ASN A 162 -10.83 1.29 2.99
N VAL A 163 -10.65 2.14 4.00
CA VAL A 163 -10.04 1.73 5.26
C VAL A 163 -11.13 1.17 6.16
N GLY A 164 -10.94 -0.02 6.73
CA GLY A 164 -11.92 -0.65 7.60
C GLY A 164 -12.17 0.17 8.86
N GLY A 165 -13.43 0.31 9.24
CA GLY A 165 -13.82 0.88 10.53
C GLY A 165 -14.06 -0.22 11.56
N THR A 166 -13.77 0.05 12.83
CA THR A 166 -14.13 -0.88 13.92
C THR A 166 -15.65 -0.95 14.12
N GLY A 167 -16.11 -2.04 14.73
CA GLY A 167 -17.51 -2.19 15.08
C GLY A 167 -17.97 -1.24 16.20
N GLY A 168 -19.28 -1.11 16.35
CA GLY A 168 -19.90 -0.46 17.51
C GLY A 168 -19.96 -1.40 18.71
N LYS A 169 -19.87 -0.84 19.91
CA LYS A 169 -20.06 -1.58 21.16
C LYS A 169 -21.53 -1.92 21.37
N GLY A 170 -21.80 -3.08 21.96
CA GLY A 170 -23.17 -3.55 22.23
C GLY A 170 -23.71 -3.12 23.60
N CYS A 171 -22.83 -2.84 24.57
CA CYS A 171 -23.21 -2.58 25.96
C CYS A 171 -23.90 -1.21 26.19
N ASN A 172 -25.10 -1.02 25.64
CA ASN A 172 -25.84 0.23 25.69
C ASN A 172 -27.17 0.13 26.45
N GLY A 173 -27.72 -1.08 26.64
CA GLY A 173 -29.00 -1.28 27.34
C GLY A 173 -30.20 -0.65 26.64
N ALA A 174 -30.05 -0.35 25.34
CA ALA A 174 -31.07 0.28 24.51
C ALA A 174 -31.83 -0.76 23.66
N GLY A 175 -31.50 -2.05 23.78
CA GLY A 175 -32.01 -3.13 22.95
C GLY A 175 -31.52 -3.09 21.50
N THR A 176 -30.58 -2.19 21.20
CA THR A 176 -29.98 -2.03 19.87
C THR A 176 -28.56 -2.58 19.90
N PRO A 177 -28.20 -3.53 19.01
CA PRO A 177 -26.87 -4.11 19.02
C PRO A 177 -25.80 -3.11 18.55
N GLY A 178 -24.55 -3.44 18.81
CA GLY A 178 -23.43 -2.72 18.24
C GLY A 178 -23.47 -2.76 16.72
N ALA A 179 -23.35 -1.60 16.07
CA ALA A 179 -23.33 -1.50 14.61
C ALA A 179 -22.11 -2.21 14.02
N GLY A 180 -22.23 -2.70 12.78
CA GLY A 180 -21.08 -3.24 12.06
C GLY A 180 -20.08 -2.15 11.66
N GLY A 181 -18.81 -2.50 11.62
CA GLY A 181 -17.74 -1.62 11.17
C GLY A 181 -17.82 -1.30 9.66
N PHE A 182 -17.38 -0.10 9.28
CA PHE A 182 -17.40 0.35 7.88
C PHE A 182 -16.61 -0.59 6.96
N ASN A 183 -17.11 -0.79 5.74
CA ASN A 183 -16.59 -1.74 4.75
C ASN A 183 -16.81 -3.21 5.14
N GLY A 184 -18.08 -3.53 5.42
CA GLY A 184 -18.60 -4.90 5.45
C GLY A 184 -18.80 -5.51 6.84
N GLY A 185 -18.37 -4.86 7.93
CA GLY A 185 -18.58 -5.39 9.27
C GLY A 185 -20.06 -5.58 9.58
N ALA A 186 -20.39 -6.60 10.37
CA ALA A 186 -21.79 -6.94 10.68
C ALA A 186 -22.21 -6.52 12.10
N PRO A 187 -23.50 -6.16 12.30
CA PRO A 187 -24.01 -5.83 13.63
C PRO A 187 -24.09 -7.06 14.53
N GLY A 188 -24.00 -6.82 15.84
CA GLY A 188 -24.18 -7.85 16.86
C GLY A 188 -25.65 -8.27 17.06
N GLY A 189 -25.87 -9.16 18.03
CA GLY A 189 -27.18 -9.66 18.42
C GLY A 189 -27.93 -8.72 19.35
N SER A 190 -29.25 -8.62 19.18
CA SER A 190 -30.11 -7.73 19.97
C SER A 190 -30.63 -8.41 21.23
N TYR A 191 -30.91 -7.61 22.26
CA TYR A 191 -31.65 -8.03 23.45
C TYR A 191 -32.95 -7.22 23.57
N PRO A 192 -34.14 -7.84 23.66
CA PRO A 192 -35.41 -7.15 23.45
C PRO A 192 -35.86 -6.24 24.61
N ALA A 193 -35.21 -6.28 25.78
CA ALA A 193 -35.59 -5.48 26.94
C ALA A 193 -34.60 -4.34 27.22
N SER A 194 -35.12 -3.12 27.27
CA SER A 194 -34.36 -1.92 27.63
C SER A 194 -33.95 -1.93 29.11
N GLY A 195 -32.79 -1.37 29.43
CA GLY A 195 -32.23 -1.30 30.78
C GLY A 195 -31.23 -2.41 31.12
N PHE A 196 -31.08 -3.40 30.24
CA PHE A 196 -30.15 -4.52 30.39
C PHE A 196 -29.07 -4.50 29.32
N LYS A 197 -27.79 -4.54 29.72
CA LYS A 197 -26.64 -4.34 28.83
C LYS A 197 -26.09 -5.68 28.31
N PHE A 198 -26.88 -6.38 27.51
CA PHE A 198 -26.56 -7.74 27.03
C PHE A 198 -26.39 -7.84 25.52
N GLU A 199 -26.56 -6.75 24.79
CA GLU A 199 -26.47 -6.72 23.35
C GLU A 199 -25.03 -7.02 22.86
N GLY A 200 -24.95 -7.69 21.71
CA GLY A 200 -23.69 -8.05 21.09
C GLY A 200 -23.02 -6.84 20.42
N PRO A 201 -21.68 -6.70 20.49
CA PRO A 201 -20.93 -5.73 19.70
C PRO A 201 -20.85 -6.14 18.22
N GLY A 202 -20.50 -5.19 17.36
CA GLY A 202 -20.36 -5.40 15.92
C GLY A 202 -18.96 -5.81 15.47
N GLY A 203 -18.89 -6.51 14.33
CA GLY A 203 -17.65 -6.95 13.71
C GLY A 203 -16.91 -5.81 13.01
N GLY A 204 -15.59 -5.94 12.89
CA GLY A 204 -14.72 -4.99 12.24
C GLY A 204 -14.80 -5.08 10.71
N GLY A 205 -14.63 -3.94 10.06
CA GLY A 205 -14.60 -3.84 8.61
C GLY A 205 -13.26 -4.22 7.98
N ALA A 206 -13.31 -4.59 6.70
CA ALA A 206 -12.11 -4.89 5.92
C ALA A 206 -11.42 -3.61 5.44
N SER A 207 -10.10 -3.63 5.28
CA SER A 207 -9.39 -2.60 4.52
C SER A 207 -9.14 -3.11 3.11
N SER A 208 -9.59 -2.37 2.09
CA SER A 208 -9.55 -2.83 0.69
C SER A 208 -9.03 -1.77 -0.25
N ILE A 209 -8.27 -2.22 -1.25
CA ILE A 209 -7.76 -1.42 -2.35
C ILE A 209 -8.29 -2.03 -3.65
N SER A 210 -8.85 -1.20 -4.53
CA SER A 210 -9.42 -1.62 -5.80
C SER A 210 -9.06 -0.68 -6.95
N THR A 211 -9.13 -1.19 -8.18
CA THR A 211 -9.01 -0.42 -9.41
C THR A 211 -9.94 -0.99 -10.48
N GLY A 212 -10.51 -0.14 -11.33
CA GLY A 212 -11.35 -0.59 -12.45
C GLY A 212 -12.52 -1.49 -12.06
N GLY A 213 -13.04 -1.37 -10.82
CA GLY A 213 -14.13 -2.22 -10.32
C GLY A 213 -13.72 -3.59 -9.79
N SER A 214 -12.42 -3.86 -9.62
CA SER A 214 -11.89 -5.12 -9.09
C SER A 214 -11.05 -4.91 -7.83
N LEU A 215 -11.21 -5.79 -6.84
CA LEU A 215 -10.36 -5.83 -5.66
C LEU A 215 -8.93 -6.26 -6.03
N LEU A 216 -7.94 -5.55 -5.50
CA LEU A 216 -6.53 -5.89 -5.65
C LEU A 216 -5.96 -6.46 -4.35
N VAL A 217 -6.33 -5.87 -3.22
CA VAL A 217 -5.85 -6.23 -1.89
C VAL A 217 -6.98 -6.03 -0.91
N VAL A 218 -7.18 -7.00 -0.03
CA VAL A 218 -8.12 -6.90 1.09
C VAL A 218 -7.51 -7.51 2.33
N ALA A 219 -7.43 -6.70 3.39
CA ALA A 219 -7.08 -7.14 4.73
C ALA A 219 -8.37 -7.34 5.55
N GLY A 220 -8.58 -8.57 6.00
CA GLY A 220 -9.83 -8.98 6.65
C GLY A 220 -10.08 -8.29 7.98
N GLY A 221 -11.34 -7.99 8.29
CA GLY A 221 -11.75 -7.44 9.58
C GLY A 221 -11.86 -8.50 10.68
N GLY A 222 -11.64 -8.13 11.93
CA GLY A 222 -11.81 -9.00 13.08
C GLY A 222 -13.29 -9.19 13.48
N GLY A 223 -13.65 -10.36 13.99
CA GLY A 223 -14.98 -10.63 14.54
C GLY A 223 -15.21 -9.96 15.90
N ALA A 224 -16.46 -9.66 16.24
CA ALA A 224 -16.79 -9.03 17.51
C ALA A 224 -16.72 -10.02 18.69
N ALA A 225 -16.56 -9.52 19.91
CA ALA A 225 -16.78 -10.33 21.12
C ALA A 225 -18.26 -10.71 21.27
N GLY A 226 -18.58 -11.73 22.05
CA GLY A 226 -19.94 -12.02 22.48
C GLY A 226 -20.46 -11.00 23.51
N GLY A 227 -21.76 -10.74 23.48
CA GLY A 227 -22.46 -9.97 24.50
C GLY A 227 -22.32 -10.62 25.88
N THR A 228 -22.32 -9.81 26.93
CA THR A 228 -22.10 -10.26 28.31
C THR A 228 -23.38 -10.24 29.10
N GLY A 229 -23.52 -11.08 30.12
CA GLY A 229 -24.74 -11.20 30.92
C GLY A 229 -24.42 -11.34 32.41
N ALA A 230 -24.94 -10.47 33.27
CA ALA A 230 -24.81 -10.48 34.74
C ALA A 230 -23.52 -11.11 35.32
N GLY A 231 -22.34 -10.69 34.84
CA GLY A 231 -21.04 -11.17 35.32
C GLY A 231 -20.40 -12.34 34.55
N SER A 232 -21.02 -12.83 33.47
CA SER A 232 -20.46 -13.80 32.52
C SER A 232 -19.80 -13.13 31.31
N THR A 233 -18.58 -13.55 30.93
CA THR A 233 -17.92 -13.09 29.69
C THR A 233 -18.47 -13.82 28.47
N GLY A 234 -18.77 -13.06 27.41
CA GLY A 234 -19.03 -13.61 26.08
C GLY A 234 -17.78 -14.21 25.45
N GLY A 235 -17.96 -14.98 24.38
CA GLY A 235 -16.87 -15.58 23.61
C GLY A 235 -16.01 -14.53 22.90
N ASN A 236 -14.75 -14.85 22.63
CA ASN A 236 -13.85 -13.94 21.91
C ASN A 236 -14.13 -13.95 20.40
N GLY A 237 -13.92 -12.82 19.76
CA GLY A 237 -14.01 -12.70 18.30
C GLY A 237 -12.87 -13.40 17.58
N GLY A 238 -13.14 -13.89 16.37
CA GLY A 238 -12.12 -14.48 15.49
C GLY A 238 -11.28 -13.41 14.80
N ASN A 239 -9.99 -13.71 14.58
CA ASN A 239 -9.09 -12.80 13.88
C ASN A 239 -9.32 -12.78 12.36
N GLY A 240 -8.97 -11.67 11.70
CA GLY A 240 -8.88 -11.61 10.25
C GLY A 240 -7.90 -12.66 9.69
N GLY A 241 -8.11 -13.08 8.44
CA GLY A 241 -7.43 -14.24 7.89
C GLY A 241 -5.92 -14.06 7.67
N THR A 242 -5.15 -15.00 8.21
CA THR A 242 -3.69 -15.13 8.08
C THR A 242 -3.30 -16.51 7.53
N THR A 243 -2.02 -16.74 7.19
CA THR A 243 -1.46 -18.07 6.89
C THR A 243 -0.52 -18.53 8.02
N PRO A 244 -0.70 -19.72 8.65
CA PRO A 244 -1.86 -20.61 8.56
C PRO A 244 -3.07 -20.01 9.28
N ASP A 245 -4.27 -20.50 8.97
CA ASP A 245 -5.55 -19.98 9.47
C ASP A 245 -5.51 -19.72 10.98
N ALA A 246 -6.00 -18.54 11.41
CA ALA A 246 -6.03 -18.19 12.83
C ALA A 246 -6.95 -19.17 13.57
N THR A 247 -6.36 -20.01 14.43
CA THR A 247 -7.06 -20.99 15.24
C THR A 247 -8.07 -20.30 16.16
N GLY A 248 -9.24 -20.92 16.29
CA GLY A 248 -10.49 -20.32 16.77
C GLY A 248 -10.40 -19.46 18.03
N GLY A 249 -11.28 -18.46 18.07
CA GLY A 249 -11.51 -17.60 19.21
C GLY A 249 -11.78 -18.41 20.48
N THR A 250 -11.26 -17.91 21.59
CA THR A 250 -11.38 -18.54 22.91
C THR A 250 -12.81 -18.46 23.43
N ALA A 251 -13.28 -19.53 24.08
CA ALA A 251 -14.59 -19.58 24.73
C ALA A 251 -14.68 -18.58 25.90
N GLY A 252 -15.88 -18.05 26.15
CA GLY A 252 -16.20 -17.19 27.28
C GLY A 252 -16.29 -17.94 28.60
N THR A 253 -16.83 -17.29 29.64
CA THR A 253 -17.08 -17.92 30.96
C THR A 253 -18.58 -17.93 31.29
N ALA A 254 -19.02 -18.85 32.15
CA ALA A 254 -20.41 -18.97 32.59
C ALA A 254 -20.55 -18.93 34.11
N THR A 255 -21.67 -18.39 34.62
CA THR A 255 -21.98 -18.31 36.05
C THR A 255 -23.33 -18.94 36.40
N GLY A 256 -23.32 -19.92 37.31
CA GLY A 256 -24.50 -20.55 37.92
C GLY A 256 -24.84 -21.96 37.41
N PRO A 257 -25.73 -22.71 38.11
CA PRO A 257 -26.12 -24.06 37.72
C PRO A 257 -26.85 -24.06 36.37
N GLY A 258 -26.35 -24.85 35.42
CA GLY A 258 -26.97 -25.04 34.12
C GLY A 258 -26.50 -24.07 33.04
N ALA A 259 -25.75 -23.00 33.32
CA ALA A 259 -25.26 -22.07 32.30
C ALA A 259 -24.09 -22.66 31.47
N SER A 260 -24.10 -22.45 30.15
CA SER A 260 -22.94 -22.75 29.29
C SER A 260 -22.24 -21.48 28.79
N PRO A 261 -20.91 -21.47 28.71
CA PRO A 261 -20.19 -20.34 28.14
C PRO A 261 -20.46 -20.19 26.63
N GLY A 262 -20.50 -18.96 26.13
CA GLY A 262 -20.49 -18.69 24.69
C GLY A 262 -19.14 -19.09 24.09
N GLN A 263 -19.15 -19.70 22.91
CA GLN A 263 -17.91 -20.09 22.23
C GLN A 263 -17.32 -18.90 21.46
N GLY A 264 -16.00 -18.88 21.28
CA GLY A 264 -15.37 -17.89 20.41
C GLY A 264 -15.55 -18.21 18.92
N GLY A 265 -15.39 -17.21 18.06
CA GLY A 265 -15.51 -17.35 16.60
C GLY A 265 -14.19 -17.75 15.93
N GLY A 266 -14.26 -18.48 14.82
CA GLY A 266 -13.10 -18.85 14.00
C GLY A 266 -12.48 -17.65 13.27
N GLY A 267 -11.18 -17.72 12.97
CA GLY A 267 -10.54 -16.76 12.06
C GLY A 267 -10.86 -17.05 10.58
N GLY A 268 -10.67 -16.04 9.72
CA GLY A 268 -10.83 -16.21 8.27
C GLY A 268 -9.69 -16.99 7.62
N SER A 269 -9.92 -17.54 6.42
CA SER A 269 -8.89 -18.21 5.64
C SER A 269 -8.48 -17.39 4.43
N THR A 270 -7.17 -17.29 4.21
CA THR A 270 -6.56 -16.67 3.02
C THR A 270 -6.63 -17.60 1.81
N SER A 271 -6.59 -18.92 2.02
CA SER A 271 -6.47 -19.91 0.94
C SER A 271 -7.81 -20.20 0.26
N THR A 272 -8.89 -20.23 1.04
CA THR A 272 -10.24 -20.50 0.54
C THR A 272 -11.07 -19.22 0.36
N SER A 273 -10.52 -18.07 0.77
CA SER A 273 -11.21 -16.77 0.82
C SER A 273 -12.51 -16.80 1.65
N THR A 274 -12.69 -17.80 2.50
CA THR A 274 -13.87 -17.92 3.36
C THR A 274 -13.63 -17.24 4.71
N GLY A 275 -14.64 -16.51 5.18
CA GLY A 275 -14.64 -15.99 6.55
C GLY A 275 -14.72 -17.13 7.57
N GLY A 276 -14.29 -16.83 8.81
CA GLY A 276 -14.31 -17.78 9.90
C GLY A 276 -15.72 -18.08 10.39
N ALA A 277 -15.95 -19.26 10.98
CA ALA A 277 -17.24 -19.58 11.57
C ALA A 277 -17.56 -18.68 12.78
N GLY A 278 -18.83 -18.35 12.99
CA GLY A 278 -19.26 -17.71 14.23
C GLY A 278 -19.20 -18.69 15.40
N GLY A 279 -18.98 -18.18 16.61
CA GLY A 279 -19.00 -18.96 17.83
C GLY A 279 -20.41 -19.42 18.20
N ALA A 280 -20.56 -20.64 18.71
CA ALA A 280 -21.84 -21.11 19.19
C ALA A 280 -22.33 -20.30 20.41
N ALA A 281 -23.66 -20.19 20.53
CA ALA A 281 -24.31 -19.65 21.72
C ALA A 281 -23.97 -20.47 22.97
N GLY A 282 -23.96 -19.82 24.15
CA GLY A 282 -24.10 -20.55 25.41
C GLY A 282 -25.46 -21.24 25.47
N THR A 283 -25.49 -22.57 25.58
CA THR A 283 -26.72 -23.39 25.53
C THR A 283 -27.07 -24.02 26.87
N VAL A 284 -28.35 -24.38 27.04
CA VAL A 284 -28.84 -25.30 28.09
C VAL A 284 -29.80 -26.31 27.45
N PRO A 285 -29.96 -27.54 27.99
CA PRO A 285 -30.89 -28.52 27.44
C PRO A 285 -32.33 -27.96 27.35
N PHE A 286 -33.04 -28.32 26.27
CA PHE A 286 -34.45 -27.94 26.00
C PHE A 286 -34.68 -26.46 25.63
N CYS A 287 -33.61 -25.70 25.39
CA CYS A 287 -33.69 -24.33 24.91
C CYS A 287 -33.48 -24.17 23.41
N ALA A 288 -34.27 -23.30 22.79
CA ALA A 288 -33.99 -22.80 21.44
C ALA A 288 -32.85 -21.77 21.51
N VAL A 289 -31.94 -21.84 20.54
CA VAL A 289 -30.81 -20.91 20.38
C VAL A 289 -30.96 -20.18 19.05
N THR A 290 -30.69 -18.88 19.03
CA THR A 290 -30.57 -18.12 17.79
C THR A 290 -29.13 -18.19 17.33
N ASN A 291 -28.87 -18.96 16.28
CA ASN A 291 -27.56 -18.95 15.65
C ASN A 291 -27.32 -17.59 14.97
N GLY A 292 -26.07 -17.15 14.95
CA GLY A 292 -25.69 -16.01 14.12
C GLY A 292 -25.83 -16.35 12.63
N GLY A 293 -25.99 -15.31 11.82
CA GLY A 293 -26.06 -15.45 10.37
C GLY A 293 -24.71 -15.82 9.77
N SER A 294 -24.72 -16.39 8.57
CA SER A 294 -23.51 -16.52 7.74
C SER A 294 -23.16 -15.17 7.12
N GLY A 295 -21.87 -14.93 6.89
CA GLY A 295 -21.45 -13.80 6.06
C GLY A 295 -21.78 -14.01 4.59
N SER A 296 -21.72 -12.93 3.81
CA SER A 296 -22.03 -12.91 2.38
C SER A 296 -20.77 -12.86 1.51
N GLY A 297 -20.94 -13.25 0.24
CA GLY A 297 -19.94 -13.11 -0.82
C GLY A 297 -19.65 -11.67 -1.22
N PHE A 298 -18.61 -11.47 -2.01
CA PHE A 298 -18.25 -10.17 -2.57
C PHE A 298 -18.66 -10.08 -4.05
N SER A 299 -18.77 -8.86 -4.60
CA SER A 299 -19.01 -8.63 -6.03
C SER A 299 -18.28 -7.38 -6.52
N GLY A 300 -17.53 -7.52 -7.60
CA GLY A 300 -16.69 -6.44 -8.14
C GLY A 300 -15.70 -5.90 -7.11
N ALA A 301 -15.76 -4.59 -6.85
CA ALA A 301 -14.90 -3.87 -5.92
C ALA A 301 -15.48 -3.76 -4.49
N THR A 302 -16.66 -4.34 -4.25
CA THR A 302 -17.31 -4.28 -2.93
C THR A 302 -16.99 -5.55 -2.17
N VAL A 303 -16.45 -5.41 -0.96
CA VAL A 303 -16.20 -6.54 -0.06
C VAL A 303 -17.50 -7.21 0.38
N GLY A 304 -17.44 -8.48 0.74
CA GLY A 304 -18.59 -9.16 1.33
C GLY A 304 -18.87 -8.67 2.75
N THR A 305 -20.08 -8.94 3.24
CA THR A 305 -20.47 -8.56 4.60
C THR A 305 -20.26 -9.69 5.58
N GLY A 306 -19.92 -9.37 6.83
CA GLY A 306 -20.01 -10.31 7.93
C GLY A 306 -21.43 -10.83 8.15
N GLY A 307 -21.55 -11.90 8.91
CA GLY A 307 -22.82 -12.42 9.41
C GLY A 307 -23.26 -11.69 10.67
N THR A 308 -24.56 -11.47 10.81
CA THR A 308 -25.15 -10.82 11.99
C THR A 308 -25.05 -11.71 13.23
N GLY A 309 -24.85 -11.11 14.40
CA GLY A 309 -24.95 -11.84 15.67
C GLY A 309 -26.37 -12.37 15.90
N GLY A 310 -26.47 -13.55 16.51
CA GLY A 310 -27.72 -14.12 16.98
C GLY A 310 -28.28 -13.30 18.13
N SER A 311 -29.59 -13.05 18.12
CA SER A 311 -30.28 -12.31 19.17
C SER A 311 -30.73 -13.24 20.29
N PHE A 312 -31.34 -12.68 21.33
CA PHE A 312 -32.00 -13.46 22.37
C PHE A 312 -33.45 -13.77 21.97
N ASP A 313 -33.83 -15.05 21.94
CA ASP A 313 -35.17 -15.50 21.51
C ASP A 313 -36.21 -15.61 22.64
N GLY A 314 -35.90 -15.19 23.88
CA GLY A 314 -36.81 -15.38 25.02
C GLY A 314 -36.58 -16.73 25.70
N GLY A 315 -36.34 -16.72 27.02
CA GLY A 315 -35.91 -17.89 27.79
C GLY A 315 -36.90 -19.07 27.79
N CYS A 316 -36.37 -20.28 27.96
CA CYS A 316 -37.10 -21.54 27.77
C CYS A 316 -37.74 -22.10 29.06
N ALA A 317 -37.45 -21.46 30.20
CA ALA A 317 -38.12 -21.58 31.49
C ALA A 317 -37.57 -20.51 32.44
N ALA A 318 -38.20 -20.31 33.61
CA ALA A 318 -37.74 -19.33 34.61
C ALA A 318 -36.30 -19.58 35.14
N THR A 319 -35.76 -20.78 34.98
CA THR A 319 -34.44 -21.22 35.49
C THR A 319 -33.41 -21.54 34.40
N ALA A 320 -33.73 -21.36 33.13
CA ALA A 320 -32.89 -21.74 31.98
C ALA A 320 -32.70 -20.55 31.02
N VAL A 321 -31.49 -20.36 30.50
CA VAL A 321 -31.15 -19.26 29.56
C VAL A 321 -30.38 -19.78 28.35
N SER A 322 -30.74 -19.30 27.16
CA SER A 322 -29.92 -19.42 25.95
C SER A 322 -29.47 -18.03 25.51
N ALA A 323 -28.20 -17.93 25.12
CA ALA A 323 -27.64 -16.73 24.52
C ALA A 323 -27.75 -16.79 22.98
N GLY A 324 -27.37 -15.70 22.31
CA GLY A 324 -27.23 -15.65 20.86
C GLY A 324 -25.86 -16.18 20.41
N GLY A 325 -25.83 -16.83 19.24
CA GLY A 325 -24.58 -17.26 18.60
C GLY A 325 -23.86 -16.09 17.90
N GLY A 326 -22.56 -16.19 17.68
CA GLY A 326 -21.82 -15.24 16.85
C GLY A 326 -22.15 -15.43 15.37
N GLY A 327 -22.12 -14.34 14.61
CA GLY A 327 -22.21 -14.38 13.16
C GLY A 327 -20.90 -14.86 12.54
N GLY A 328 -20.97 -15.55 11.40
CA GLY A 328 -19.78 -15.92 10.63
C GLY A 328 -19.05 -14.71 10.07
N GLY A 329 -17.76 -14.83 9.85
CA GLY A 329 -17.02 -13.92 8.98
C GLY A 329 -17.58 -13.96 7.56
N GLY A 330 -17.58 -12.82 6.90
CA GLY A 330 -17.88 -12.71 5.47
C GLY A 330 -16.67 -12.99 4.61
N TYR A 331 -16.87 -12.88 3.29
CA TYR A 331 -15.74 -12.64 2.41
C TYR A 331 -15.17 -11.27 2.77
N PHE A 332 -14.07 -11.30 3.53
CA PHE A 332 -13.28 -10.18 4.05
C PHE A 332 -13.73 -9.46 5.32
N ALA A 333 -15.01 -9.37 5.67
CA ALA A 333 -15.42 -8.62 6.86
C ALA A 333 -15.72 -9.49 8.10
N GLY A 334 -15.59 -8.91 9.29
CA GLY A 334 -15.86 -9.57 10.56
C GLY A 334 -17.35 -9.71 10.87
N GLY A 335 -17.73 -10.85 11.45
CA GLY A 335 -19.07 -11.12 11.96
C GLY A 335 -19.38 -10.44 13.29
N GLY A 336 -20.65 -10.18 13.55
CA GLY A 336 -21.13 -9.63 14.81
C GLY A 336 -21.17 -10.66 15.94
N GLY A 337 -21.06 -10.20 17.17
CA GLY A 337 -21.18 -11.04 18.36
C GLY A 337 -22.63 -11.33 18.71
N GLY A 338 -22.92 -12.50 19.26
CA GLY A 338 -24.26 -12.83 19.76
C GLY A 338 -24.61 -12.07 21.03
N SER A 339 -25.89 -11.86 21.31
CA SER A 339 -26.33 -11.26 22.58
C SER A 339 -26.10 -12.23 23.76
N GLY A 340 -25.79 -11.69 24.94
CA GLY A 340 -25.86 -12.44 26.20
C GLY A 340 -27.31 -12.66 26.65
N ALA A 341 -27.47 -13.40 27.76
CA ALA A 341 -28.79 -13.69 28.33
C ALA A 341 -28.76 -13.80 29.86
N VAL A 342 -29.91 -13.53 30.49
CA VAL A 342 -30.19 -13.76 31.92
C VAL A 342 -31.62 -14.26 32.14
N ASN A 343 -31.87 -15.05 33.18
CA ASN A 343 -33.22 -15.49 33.59
C ASN A 343 -33.70 -14.78 34.87
N ASN A 344 -34.93 -15.10 35.26
CA ASN A 344 -35.61 -14.55 36.43
C ASN A 344 -34.97 -14.97 37.77
N THR A 345 -34.05 -15.93 37.77
CA THR A 345 -33.28 -16.38 38.95
C THR A 345 -31.85 -15.81 38.99
N GLY A 346 -31.47 -14.96 38.02
CA GLY A 346 -30.14 -14.33 37.98
C GLY A 346 -29.02 -15.20 37.39
N THR A 347 -29.34 -16.33 36.76
CA THR A 347 -28.39 -17.15 35.99
C THR A 347 -28.11 -16.50 34.64
N ALA A 348 -26.85 -16.48 34.20
CA ALA A 348 -26.45 -15.78 32.98
C ALA A 348 -25.66 -16.65 32.01
N ALA A 349 -25.78 -16.35 30.71
CA ALA A 349 -24.99 -16.96 29.65
C ALA A 349 -24.38 -15.88 28.74
N GLY A 350 -23.12 -16.09 28.35
CA GLY A 350 -22.43 -15.23 27.40
C GLY A 350 -22.81 -15.55 25.95
N GLY A 351 -22.86 -14.52 25.10
CA GLY A 351 -23.05 -14.67 23.66
C GLY A 351 -21.83 -15.29 22.98
N GLY A 352 -22.03 -15.88 21.81
CA GLY A 352 -20.94 -16.38 20.96
C GLY A 352 -20.16 -15.22 20.31
N GLY A 353 -18.84 -15.38 20.16
CA GLY A 353 -17.99 -14.42 19.44
C GLY A 353 -18.18 -14.51 17.93
N GLY A 354 -18.11 -13.39 17.21
CA GLY A 354 -18.20 -13.35 15.75
C GLY A 354 -16.95 -13.92 15.06
N GLY A 355 -17.10 -14.46 13.86
CA GLY A 355 -15.99 -14.95 13.04
C GLY A 355 -15.22 -13.83 12.35
N GLY A 356 -13.91 -14.00 12.13
CA GLY A 356 -13.08 -13.03 11.42
C GLY A 356 -13.21 -13.15 9.89
N GLY A 357 -13.00 -12.07 9.16
CA GLY A 357 -13.06 -12.05 7.70
C GLY A 357 -11.82 -12.66 7.04
N SER A 358 -11.97 -13.16 5.81
CA SER A 358 -10.83 -13.62 4.99
C SER A 358 -9.90 -12.47 4.55
N SER A 359 -8.74 -12.80 3.98
CA SER A 359 -7.85 -11.79 3.37
C SER A 359 -7.47 -12.22 1.96
N PHE A 360 -7.14 -11.26 1.12
CA PHE A 360 -6.84 -11.46 -0.29
C PHE A 360 -5.77 -10.49 -0.79
N ALA A 361 -4.92 -10.97 -1.70
CA ALA A 361 -4.12 -10.13 -2.57
C ALA A 361 -4.12 -10.75 -3.96
N THR A 362 -4.08 -9.89 -4.98
CA THR A 362 -4.08 -10.32 -6.38
C THR A 362 -2.94 -11.32 -6.65
N PRO A 363 -3.18 -12.39 -7.43
CA PRO A 363 -2.14 -13.37 -7.78
C PRO A 363 -0.94 -12.77 -8.54
N THR A 364 -1.13 -11.61 -9.17
CA THR A 364 -0.05 -10.89 -9.86
C THR A 364 0.87 -10.13 -8.90
N GLY A 365 0.50 -10.02 -7.63
CA GLY A 365 1.30 -9.39 -6.59
C GLY A 365 2.50 -10.26 -6.20
N THR A 366 3.60 -9.62 -5.83
CA THR A 366 4.83 -10.27 -5.37
C THR A 366 5.17 -9.86 -3.94
N GLY A 367 5.98 -10.65 -3.25
CA GLY A 367 6.33 -10.39 -1.84
C GLY A 367 5.12 -10.41 -0.90
N THR A 368 4.06 -11.12 -1.28
CA THR A 368 2.79 -11.11 -0.54
C THR A 368 2.95 -11.77 0.83
N SER A 369 2.51 -11.10 1.89
CA SER A 369 2.46 -11.67 3.24
C SER A 369 1.15 -11.34 3.94
N TYR A 370 0.73 -12.26 4.81
CA TYR A 370 -0.47 -12.16 5.63
C TYR A 370 -0.09 -12.36 7.10
N ALA A 371 -0.44 -11.40 7.95
CA ALA A 371 -0.15 -11.43 9.38
C ALA A 371 -1.32 -10.86 10.18
N LEU A 372 -1.26 -10.94 11.50
CA LEU A 372 -2.22 -10.23 12.35
C LEU A 372 -1.90 -8.73 12.34
N SER A 373 -2.92 -7.88 12.30
CA SER A 373 -2.71 -6.44 12.42
C SER A 373 -2.36 -6.07 13.86
N THR A 374 -1.33 -5.24 14.01
CA THR A 374 -0.99 -4.58 15.28
C THR A 374 -1.71 -3.24 15.45
N LEU A 375 -2.39 -2.76 14.41
CA LEU A 375 -3.14 -1.50 14.40
C LEU A 375 -4.63 -1.77 14.59
N GLY A 376 -5.21 -2.63 13.76
CA GLY A 376 -6.59 -3.08 13.84
C GLY A 376 -6.83 -4.09 14.95
N THR A 377 -6.43 -3.76 16.17
CA THR A 377 -6.76 -4.52 17.37
C THR A 377 -8.20 -4.25 17.81
N ALA A 378 -8.70 -4.95 18.83
CA ALA A 378 -10.07 -4.77 19.29
C ALA A 378 -10.42 -3.29 19.53
N ASN A 379 -11.56 -2.84 19.01
CA ASN A 379 -12.02 -1.44 19.04
C ASN A 379 -11.13 -0.41 18.29
N HIS A 380 -10.22 -0.85 17.42
CA HIS A 380 -9.39 0.03 16.62
C HIS A 380 -9.65 -0.13 15.13
N ASP A 381 -9.61 0.99 14.42
CA ASP A 381 -9.77 1.04 12.99
C ASP A 381 -8.56 0.45 12.26
N GLY A 382 -8.74 0.20 10.95
CA GLY A 382 -7.67 -0.19 10.06
C GLY A 382 -6.78 0.98 9.62
N GLN A 383 -5.81 0.66 8.78
CA GLN A 383 -4.96 1.63 8.10
C GLN A 383 -4.54 1.08 6.73
N VAL A 384 -4.29 1.96 5.77
CA VAL A 384 -3.64 1.58 4.51
C VAL A 384 -2.43 2.48 4.26
N ILE A 385 -1.31 1.90 3.84
CA ILE A 385 -0.13 2.63 3.38
C ILE A 385 0.14 2.19 1.95
N ILE A 386 0.27 3.17 1.05
CA ILE A 386 0.67 2.95 -0.34
C ILE A 386 1.96 3.71 -0.58
N SER A 387 3.00 3.00 -0.99
CA SER A 387 4.24 3.59 -1.50
C SER A 387 4.51 3.13 -2.92
N TYR A 388 5.30 3.89 -3.67
CA TYR A 388 5.72 3.46 -4.99
C TYR A 388 7.10 3.99 -5.37
N THR A 389 7.77 3.27 -6.27
CA THR A 389 9.04 3.68 -6.87
C THR A 389 8.88 3.84 -8.37
N LEU A 390 9.72 4.67 -8.98
CA LEU A 390 9.76 4.93 -10.42
C LEU A 390 11.13 4.57 -11.00
N PRO A 391 11.23 4.30 -12.31
CA PRO A 391 12.52 4.17 -12.97
C PRO A 391 13.27 5.50 -12.86
N SER A 392 14.58 5.41 -12.64
CA SER A 392 15.44 6.59 -12.55
C SER A 392 16.74 6.26 -13.26
N LEU A 393 16.90 6.74 -14.48
CA LEU A 393 18.12 6.53 -15.23
C LEU A 393 19.29 7.25 -14.54
N THR A 394 20.48 6.74 -14.78
CA THR A 394 21.74 7.40 -14.46
C THR A 394 22.60 7.39 -15.71
N ILE A 395 23.49 8.36 -15.87
CA ILE A 395 24.43 8.39 -16.98
C ILE A 395 25.79 8.82 -16.46
N THR A 396 26.84 8.17 -16.96
CA THR A 396 28.22 8.59 -16.81
C THR A 396 28.86 8.69 -18.19
N LYS A 397 29.84 9.59 -18.29
CA LYS A 397 30.65 9.78 -19.49
C LYS A 397 32.08 9.97 -19.05
N THR A 398 32.99 9.23 -19.66
CA THR A 398 34.41 9.25 -19.32
C THR A 398 35.26 9.09 -20.57
N HIS A 399 36.47 9.64 -20.56
CA HIS A 399 37.56 9.28 -21.46
C HIS A 399 38.74 8.73 -20.65
N THR A 400 39.71 8.12 -21.33
CA THR A 400 40.96 7.64 -20.73
C THR A 400 42.13 8.30 -21.45
N GLU A 401 43.08 8.82 -20.67
CA GLU A 401 44.21 9.65 -21.13
C GLU A 401 43.79 10.96 -21.81
N ASP A 402 44.71 11.93 -21.84
CA ASP A 402 44.50 13.17 -22.57
C ASP A 402 44.39 12.89 -24.08
N PHE A 403 43.51 13.63 -24.77
CA PHE A 403 43.43 13.58 -26.21
C PHE A 403 44.60 14.35 -26.83
N THR A 404 44.88 14.08 -28.09
CA THR A 404 45.98 14.74 -28.82
C THR A 404 45.48 15.26 -30.15
N GLN A 405 45.82 16.51 -30.48
CA GLN A 405 45.46 17.13 -31.76
C GLN A 405 45.88 16.27 -32.96
N GLY A 406 44.97 16.07 -33.91
CA GLY A 406 45.19 15.27 -35.12
C GLY A 406 45.19 13.75 -34.92
N GLN A 407 44.84 13.27 -33.72
CA GLN A 407 44.66 11.87 -33.39
C GLN A 407 43.21 11.57 -32.99
N ASP A 408 42.91 10.28 -32.84
CA ASP A 408 41.58 9.82 -32.45
C ASP A 408 41.47 9.78 -30.92
N GLY A 409 40.31 10.18 -30.42
CA GLY A 409 39.92 10.08 -29.01
C GLY A 409 38.77 9.09 -28.83
N THR A 410 38.57 8.61 -27.61
CA THR A 410 37.45 7.71 -27.30
C THR A 410 36.74 8.13 -26.01
N TYR A 411 35.43 8.30 -26.11
CA TYR A 411 34.53 8.43 -24.96
C TYR A 411 33.79 7.13 -24.70
N THR A 412 33.64 6.79 -23.43
CA THR A 412 32.77 5.73 -22.92
C THR A 412 31.58 6.38 -22.24
N ILE A 413 30.36 6.05 -22.68
CA ILE A 413 29.11 6.50 -22.08
C ILE A 413 28.40 5.29 -21.49
N THR A 414 28.07 5.33 -20.21
CA THR A 414 27.34 4.25 -19.53
C THR A 414 26.02 4.78 -19.00
N VAL A 415 24.93 4.10 -19.34
CA VAL A 415 23.59 4.38 -18.78
C VAL A 415 23.22 3.28 -17.79
N GLY A 416 22.77 3.69 -16.63
CA GLY A 416 22.29 2.82 -15.57
C GLY A 416 20.87 3.13 -15.15
N ASN A 417 20.39 2.34 -14.19
CA ASN A 417 19.17 2.60 -13.44
C ASN A 417 19.55 2.66 -11.95
N ALA A 418 19.10 3.69 -11.25
CA ALA A 418 19.52 3.95 -9.88
C ALA A 418 19.18 2.79 -8.93
N VAL A 419 19.99 2.62 -7.88
CA VAL A 419 19.69 1.66 -6.80
C VAL A 419 18.37 2.05 -6.12
N GLY A 420 17.51 1.06 -5.90
CA GLY A 420 16.19 1.25 -5.28
C GLY A 420 15.11 1.81 -6.22
N ALA A 421 15.44 2.21 -7.45
CA ALA A 421 14.45 2.60 -8.45
C ALA A 421 13.55 1.42 -8.86
N ALA A 422 12.45 1.69 -9.57
CA ALA A 422 11.73 0.64 -10.29
C ALA A 422 12.56 0.19 -11.53
N PRO A 423 12.38 -1.04 -12.02
CA PRO A 423 12.93 -1.45 -13.31
C PRO A 423 12.45 -0.53 -14.44
N THR A 424 13.26 -0.31 -15.48
CA THR A 424 12.76 0.40 -16.67
C THR A 424 11.62 -0.38 -17.33
N THR A 425 10.75 0.32 -18.03
CA THR A 425 9.49 -0.24 -18.56
C THR A 425 9.66 -1.09 -19.83
N GLY A 426 10.88 -1.15 -20.38
CA GLY A 426 11.11 -1.65 -21.73
C GLY A 426 10.65 -0.68 -22.84
N ALA A 427 10.24 0.54 -22.49
CA ALA A 427 10.15 1.64 -23.45
C ALA A 427 11.55 2.08 -23.90
N ALA A 428 11.62 2.80 -25.03
CA ALA A 428 12.89 3.27 -25.57
C ALA A 428 13.64 4.16 -24.55
N VAL A 429 14.91 3.82 -24.32
CA VAL A 429 15.93 4.66 -23.71
C VAL A 429 16.72 5.28 -24.85
N THR A 430 16.85 6.61 -24.84
CA THR A 430 17.56 7.38 -25.84
C THR A 430 18.74 8.09 -25.18
N VAL A 431 19.93 7.89 -25.75
CA VAL A 431 21.14 8.62 -25.42
C VAL A 431 21.49 9.49 -26.60
N TYR A 432 21.76 10.76 -26.39
CA TYR A 432 22.36 11.62 -27.41
C TYR A 432 23.57 12.35 -26.85
N ASP A 433 24.58 12.51 -27.69
CA ASP A 433 25.81 13.24 -27.39
C ASP A 433 25.88 14.55 -28.16
N THR A 434 26.56 15.55 -27.62
CA THR A 434 26.78 16.82 -28.30
C THR A 434 28.25 17.19 -28.19
N LEU A 435 28.98 16.93 -29.28
CA LEU A 435 30.41 17.21 -29.34
C LEU A 435 30.70 18.72 -29.33
N PRO A 436 31.70 19.17 -28.55
CA PRO A 436 32.19 20.54 -28.61
C PRO A 436 32.93 20.82 -29.92
N ALA A 437 33.11 22.10 -30.24
CA ALA A 437 33.90 22.51 -31.39
C ALA A 437 35.34 21.96 -31.29
N GLY A 438 35.86 21.47 -32.42
CA GLY A 438 37.19 20.84 -32.47
C GLY A 438 37.18 19.32 -32.37
N LEU A 439 36.03 18.69 -32.09
CA LEU A 439 35.84 17.24 -32.19
C LEU A 439 34.81 16.90 -33.26
N SER A 440 35.07 15.88 -34.06
CA SER A 440 34.10 15.26 -34.97
C SER A 440 33.96 13.77 -34.66
N ALA A 441 32.78 13.20 -34.78
CA ALA A 441 32.58 11.77 -34.53
C ALA A 441 33.02 10.93 -35.73
N ASP A 442 33.84 9.93 -35.47
CA ASP A 442 34.22 8.90 -36.44
C ASP A 442 33.27 7.69 -36.35
N SER A 443 32.99 7.23 -35.13
CA SER A 443 32.08 6.11 -34.90
C SER A 443 31.34 6.21 -33.57
N ILE A 444 30.13 5.66 -33.50
CA ILE A 444 29.37 5.50 -32.27
C ILE A 444 28.66 4.16 -32.27
N SER A 445 28.92 3.33 -31.25
CA SER A 445 28.37 1.97 -31.17
C SER A 445 28.36 1.42 -29.76
N GLY A 446 27.53 0.41 -29.51
CA GLY A 446 27.51 -0.30 -28.22
C GLY A 446 26.66 -1.57 -28.32
N THR A 447 26.99 -2.61 -27.55
CA THR A 447 26.25 -3.87 -27.60
C THR A 447 24.79 -3.68 -27.17
N GLY A 448 23.86 -4.04 -28.06
CA GLY A 448 22.42 -3.88 -27.85
C GLY A 448 21.90 -2.45 -28.08
N TRP A 449 22.77 -1.51 -28.48
CA TRP A 449 22.38 -0.17 -28.87
C TRP A 449 22.24 -0.07 -30.40
N THR A 450 21.19 0.61 -30.85
CA THR A 450 21.08 1.06 -32.24
C THR A 450 21.49 2.52 -32.30
N CYS A 451 22.63 2.80 -32.92
CA CYS A 451 23.21 4.14 -32.97
C CYS A 451 23.18 4.74 -34.37
N THR A 452 22.97 6.06 -34.44
CA THR A 452 23.00 6.86 -35.67
C THR A 452 24.08 7.92 -35.53
N LEU A 453 25.12 7.80 -36.36
CA LEU A 453 26.32 8.64 -36.28
C LEU A 453 26.02 10.12 -36.54
N ASP A 454 25.26 10.44 -37.59
CA ASP A 454 24.99 11.82 -38.02
C ASP A 454 24.38 12.72 -36.94
N ILE A 455 23.67 12.12 -35.97
CA ILE A 455 22.99 12.81 -34.87
C ILE A 455 23.48 12.35 -33.49
N LEU A 456 24.53 11.53 -33.43
CA LEU A 456 25.13 10.95 -32.22
C LEU A 456 24.11 10.40 -31.21
N THR A 457 23.11 9.73 -31.74
CA THR A 457 22.00 9.21 -30.94
C THR A 457 22.04 7.69 -30.92
N CYS A 458 21.95 7.09 -29.73
CA CYS A 458 21.81 5.66 -29.52
C CYS A 458 20.49 5.36 -28.81
N THR A 459 19.81 4.29 -29.24
CA THR A 459 18.55 3.84 -28.63
C THR A 459 18.58 2.36 -28.28
N ARG A 460 17.83 1.99 -27.23
CA ARG A 460 17.55 0.59 -26.84
C ARG A 460 16.24 0.51 -26.06
N SER A 461 15.69 -0.69 -25.84
CA SER A 461 14.36 -0.85 -25.21
C SER A 461 14.21 -2.09 -24.32
N ASP A 462 15.30 -2.73 -23.92
CA ASP A 462 15.27 -3.83 -22.96
C ASP A 462 15.15 -3.32 -21.51
N VAL A 463 14.43 -4.08 -20.68
CA VAL A 463 14.22 -3.78 -19.25
C VAL A 463 15.55 -3.83 -18.50
N LEU A 464 15.84 -2.77 -17.74
CA LEU A 464 17.00 -2.66 -16.87
C LEU A 464 16.56 -2.67 -15.40
N PRO A 465 16.92 -3.71 -14.63
CA PRO A 465 16.64 -3.76 -13.20
C PRO A 465 17.29 -2.60 -12.44
N ALA A 466 16.76 -2.31 -11.25
CA ALA A 466 17.32 -1.31 -10.36
C ALA A 466 18.80 -1.60 -10.03
N GLY A 467 19.62 -0.56 -9.97
CA GLY A 467 21.05 -0.65 -9.66
C GLY A 467 21.93 -1.30 -10.73
N SER A 468 21.39 -1.61 -11.90
CA SER A 468 22.12 -2.24 -13.01
C SER A 468 22.55 -1.21 -14.07
N ASN A 469 23.50 -1.58 -14.93
CA ASN A 469 23.96 -0.78 -16.07
C ASN A 469 23.75 -1.53 -17.37
N TYR A 470 23.42 -0.80 -18.44
CA TYR A 470 23.53 -1.31 -19.80
C TYR A 470 25.00 -1.46 -20.21
N PRO A 471 25.31 -2.31 -21.21
CA PRO A 471 26.61 -2.27 -21.89
C PRO A 471 26.94 -0.83 -22.38
N PRO A 472 28.21 -0.41 -22.26
CA PRO A 472 28.61 0.96 -22.60
C PRO A 472 28.47 1.25 -24.09
N ILE A 473 28.27 2.53 -24.40
CA ILE A 473 28.39 3.10 -25.75
C ILE A 473 29.81 3.67 -25.87
N THR A 474 30.49 3.28 -26.94
CA THR A 474 31.80 3.82 -27.34
C THR A 474 31.59 4.85 -28.44
N LEU A 475 32.05 6.07 -28.22
CA LEU A 475 32.07 7.16 -29.20
C LEU A 475 33.53 7.48 -29.53
N GLN A 476 33.96 7.15 -30.74
CA GLN A 476 35.27 7.54 -31.27
C GLN A 476 35.16 8.87 -31.99
N VAL A 477 36.14 9.73 -31.76
CA VAL A 477 36.16 11.10 -32.30
C VAL A 477 37.50 11.40 -32.94
N ASP A 478 37.51 12.13 -34.04
CA ASP A 478 38.70 12.79 -34.54
C ASP A 478 38.91 14.11 -33.81
N VAL A 479 40.15 14.37 -33.38
CA VAL A 479 40.52 15.63 -32.74
C VAL A 479 41.11 16.56 -33.79
N SER A 480 40.45 17.70 -34.04
CA SER A 480 40.95 18.72 -34.95
C SER A 480 42.31 19.26 -34.49
N CYS A 481 43.19 19.56 -35.44
CA CYS A 481 44.45 20.26 -35.16
C CYS A 481 44.23 21.68 -34.58
N GLY A 482 43.04 22.25 -34.73
CA GLY A 482 42.63 23.52 -34.11
C GLY A 482 41.83 23.37 -32.80
N ALA A 483 41.72 22.17 -32.23
CA ALA A 483 40.96 21.94 -31.01
C ALA A 483 41.55 22.72 -29.82
N HIS A 484 40.67 23.25 -28.96
CA HIS A 484 41.08 23.93 -27.73
C HIS A 484 41.77 22.95 -26.76
N ALA A 485 42.68 23.45 -25.92
CA ALA A 485 43.44 22.63 -24.98
C ALA A 485 42.58 21.93 -23.92
N GLU A 486 41.34 22.38 -23.74
CA GLU A 486 40.36 21.78 -22.86
C GLU A 486 38.98 21.95 -23.49
N VAL A 487 38.22 20.87 -23.57
CA VAL A 487 36.84 20.85 -24.08
C VAL A 487 35.95 20.04 -23.15
N THR A 488 34.67 20.37 -23.08
CA THR A 488 33.69 19.57 -22.32
C THR A 488 32.75 18.88 -23.28
N ASN A 489 32.77 17.55 -23.29
CA ASN A 489 31.80 16.76 -24.04
C ASN A 489 30.61 16.39 -23.15
N ARG A 490 29.39 16.38 -23.71
CA ARG A 490 28.14 16.20 -22.97
C ARG A 490 27.28 15.11 -23.60
N ALA A 491 26.84 14.16 -22.78
CA ALA A 491 25.83 13.15 -23.14
C ALA A 491 24.58 13.31 -22.27
N THR A 492 23.41 13.00 -22.84
CA THR A 492 22.13 13.02 -22.12
C THR A 492 21.35 11.74 -22.38
N ALA A 493 20.78 11.16 -21.33
CA ALA A 493 19.88 10.00 -21.39
C ALA A 493 18.46 10.38 -20.96
N LEU A 494 17.46 9.80 -21.64
CA LEU A 494 16.05 9.92 -21.30
C LEU A 494 15.29 8.64 -21.69
N GLY A 495 14.06 8.49 -21.17
CA GLY A 495 13.15 7.40 -21.55
C GLY A 495 13.19 6.22 -20.58
N GLY A 496 12.88 5.02 -21.08
CA GLY A 496 12.79 3.81 -20.23
C GLY A 496 11.69 3.87 -19.16
N GLY A 497 10.78 4.84 -19.21
CA GLY A 497 9.79 5.11 -18.16
C GLY A 497 10.26 6.09 -17.09
N ASP A 498 11.50 6.56 -17.15
CA ASP A 498 11.92 7.76 -16.43
C ASP A 498 11.35 9.00 -17.14
N THR A 499 10.81 9.93 -16.36
CA THR A 499 10.21 11.18 -16.83
C THR A 499 11.19 12.34 -16.83
N THR A 500 12.40 12.12 -16.33
CA THR A 500 13.47 13.09 -16.22
C THR A 500 14.59 12.79 -17.22
N SER A 501 15.29 13.84 -17.65
CA SER A 501 16.50 13.75 -18.45
C SER A 501 17.73 13.80 -17.55
N HIS A 502 18.70 12.93 -17.79
CA HIS A 502 19.96 12.89 -17.04
C HIS A 502 21.11 13.25 -17.95
N THR A 503 22.02 14.12 -17.49
CA THR A 503 23.18 14.57 -18.25
C THR A 503 24.46 14.17 -17.54
N ALA A 504 25.43 13.69 -18.31
CA ALA A 504 26.82 13.56 -17.89
C ALA A 504 27.71 14.43 -18.78
N THR A 505 28.74 15.01 -18.18
CA THR A 505 29.78 15.77 -18.86
C THR A 505 31.13 15.17 -18.56
N ASP A 506 32.02 15.24 -19.55
CA ASP A 506 33.41 14.87 -19.41
C ASP A 506 34.29 16.05 -19.85
N LEU A 507 35.20 16.48 -18.98
CA LEU A 507 36.18 17.52 -19.27
C LEU A 507 37.43 16.85 -19.82
N THR A 508 37.70 17.08 -21.10
CA THR A 508 38.78 16.44 -21.85
C THR A 508 39.90 17.42 -22.09
N LYS A 509 41.09 17.06 -21.62
CA LYS A 509 42.32 17.80 -21.95
C LYS A 509 42.82 17.35 -23.31
N ILE A 510 43.28 18.32 -24.09
CA ILE A 510 43.81 18.11 -25.42
C ILE A 510 45.23 18.66 -25.47
N THR A 511 46.19 17.76 -25.66
CA THR A 511 47.59 18.11 -25.86
C THR A 511 47.85 18.45 -27.33
N ARG A 512 48.79 19.36 -27.56
CA ARG A 512 49.30 19.59 -28.91
C ARG A 512 50.22 18.44 -29.29
N HIS A 513 50.08 17.95 -30.50
CA HIS A 513 51.00 16.95 -31.02
C HIS A 513 52.28 17.64 -31.50
N GLU A 514 53.45 17.37 -30.90
CA GLU A 514 54.67 18.13 -31.18
C GLU A 514 55.36 17.80 -32.53
N HIS A 515 55.02 16.71 -33.23
CA HIS A 515 55.66 16.38 -34.53
C HIS A 515 54.84 15.40 -35.42
N HIS A 516 53.71 15.80 -36.03
CA HIS A 516 53.07 14.99 -37.09
C HIS A 516 52.71 15.81 -38.32
N GLU A 517 53.10 15.30 -39.50
CA GLU A 517 52.75 15.85 -40.81
C GLU A 517 51.24 15.98 -41.08
N ARG A 518 50.36 15.40 -40.23
CA ARG A 518 48.89 15.55 -40.35
C ARG A 518 48.41 16.94 -39.93
N CYS A 519 49.02 17.57 -38.93
CA CYS A 519 48.63 18.92 -38.51
C CYS A 519 49.44 20.03 -39.19
N GLU A 520 50.58 19.71 -39.80
CA GLU A 520 51.41 20.68 -40.54
C GLU A 520 51.03 20.80 -42.03
N ARG A 521 50.13 19.98 -42.56
CA ARG A 521 49.79 19.97 -44.01
C ARG A 521 48.71 20.96 -44.45
N HIS A 522 48.17 21.80 -43.56
CA HIS A 522 46.93 22.55 -43.83
C HIS A 522 47.05 24.08 -44.06
N ASP A 523 48.25 24.66 -44.14
CA ASP A 523 48.42 26.12 -44.35
C ASP A 523 49.23 26.50 -45.62
N HIS A 524 49.21 25.67 -46.66
CA HIS A 524 49.82 26.01 -47.95
C HIS A 524 48.86 25.84 -49.13
N TRP A 525 47.91 26.77 -49.28
CA TRP A 525 47.32 27.13 -50.58
C TRP A 525 47.08 28.63 -50.66
#